data_AF-A3DKL2-F1
#
_entry.id   AF-A3DKL2-F1
#
_cell.length_a   1.000
_cell.length_b   1.000
_cell.length_c   1.000
_cell.angle_alpha   90.00
_cell.angle_beta   90.00
_cell.angle_gamma   90.00
#
_symmetry.space_group_name_H-M   'P 1'
#
loop_
_entity.id
_entity.type
_entity.pdbx_description
1 polymer ?
#
loop_
_entity_poly.entity_id
_entity_poly.type
_entity_poly.pdbx_seq_one_letter_code
_entity_poly.pdbx_strand_id
1 'polypeptide(L)' 'MKKIKCPYCGYEGDPKEFTFIYESVLYLADHEVLPEERERPIVVVCPKCGRGFFLESPYKKLVEKIKTEDYEK' A
#
# COMPACT_ATOMS: atom_id res chain seq x y z
N MET A 1 -20.32 1.76 -7.87
CA MET A 1 -18.93 1.86 -7.37
C MET A 1 -18.87 1.22 -5.98
N LYS A 2 -17.79 0.52 -5.62
CA LYS A 2 -17.61 0.01 -4.25
C LYS A 2 -17.19 1.17 -3.33
N LYS A 3 -17.80 1.28 -2.15
CA LYS A 3 -17.43 2.26 -1.12
C LYS A 3 -16.13 1.86 -0.42
N ILE A 4 -15.37 2.85 0.05
CA ILE A 4 -14.21 2.65 0.91
C ILE A 4 -14.61 2.95 2.35
N LYS A 5 -14.21 2.07 3.27
CA LYS A 5 -14.39 2.25 4.71
C LYS A 5 -13.07 2.57 5.39
N CYS A 6 -13.03 3.66 6.16
CA CYS A 6 -11.87 3.97 6.99
C CYS A 6 -11.81 3.02 8.20
N PRO A 7 -10.71 2.29 8.42
CA PRO A 7 -10.58 1.36 9.54
C PRO A 7 -10.43 2.06 10.90
N TYR A 8 -10.15 3.36 10.92
CA TYR A 8 -9.88 4.11 12.16
C TYR A 8 -11.11 4.83 12.72
N CYS A 9 -11.91 5.46 11.86
CA CYS A 9 -13.08 6.25 12.29
C CYS A 9 -14.41 5.71 11.76
N GLY A 10 -14.40 4.66 10.92
CA GLY A 10 -15.60 4.02 10.40
C GLY A 10 -16.31 4.77 9.26
N TYR A 11 -15.81 5.92 8.83
CA TYR A 11 -16.39 6.67 7.70
C TYR A 11 -16.42 5.83 6.42
N GLU A 12 -17.55 5.82 5.72
CA GLU A 12 -17.78 5.14 4.45
C GLU A 12 -18.10 6.16 3.36
N GLY A 13 -17.36 6.15 2.26
CA GLY A 13 -17.52 7.12 1.17
C GLY A 13 -17.11 6.56 -0.19
N ASP A 14 -17.35 7.34 -1.24
CA ASP A 14 -16.88 7.05 -2.59
C ASP A 14 -15.35 7.21 -2.66
N PRO A 15 -14.65 6.41 -3.49
CA PRO A 15 -13.19 6.53 -3.63
C PRO A 15 -12.68 7.93 -3.94
N LYS A 16 -13.43 8.71 -4.73
CA LYS A 16 -13.10 10.11 -5.08
C LYS A 16 -13.03 11.06 -3.89
N GLU A 17 -13.62 10.70 -2.75
CA GLU A 17 -13.58 11.49 -1.52
C GLU A 17 -12.29 11.28 -0.73
N PHE A 18 -11.51 10.24 -1.07
CA PHE A 18 -10.24 9.93 -0.41
C PHE A 18 -9.05 10.43 -1.23
N THR A 19 -7.96 10.75 -0.55
CA THR A 19 -6.68 11.07 -1.21
C THR A 19 -5.84 9.80 -1.34
N PHE A 20 -5.26 9.57 -2.52
CA PHE A 20 -4.36 8.46 -2.78
C PHE A 20 -2.93 9.00 -2.90
N ILE A 21 -2.03 8.46 -2.09
CA ILE A 21 -0.62 8.84 -2.06
C ILE A 21 0.21 7.67 -2.61
N TYR A 22 1.00 7.99 -3.63
CA TYR A 22 2.00 7.10 -4.22
C TYR A 22 3.37 7.56 -3.77
N GLU A 23 4.13 6.67 -3.16
CA GLU A 23 5.52 6.93 -2.85
C GLU A 23 6.40 6.49 -4.03
N SER A 24 7.32 7.36 -4.44
CA SER A 24 8.33 7.07 -5.45
C SER A 24 9.71 7.37 -4.86
N VAL A 25 10.64 6.42 -5.01
CA VAL A 25 12.01 6.53 -4.51
C VAL A 25 12.98 6.30 -5.67
N LEU A 26 14.05 7.09 -5.69
CA LEU A 26 15.16 6.96 -6.62
C LEU A 26 16.39 6.56 -5.82
N TYR A 27 16.93 5.37 -6.10
CA TYR A 27 18.23 4.97 -5.57
C TYR A 27 19.31 5.39 -6.57
N LEU A 28 20.30 6.13 -6.07
CA LEU A 28 21.46 6.57 -6.85
C LEU A 28 22.71 5.94 -6.24
N ALA A 29 23.48 5.21 -7.06
CA ALA A 29 24.78 4.67 -6.71
C ALA A 29 25.73 4.89 -7.89
N ASP A 30 26.93 5.42 -7.63
CA ASP A 30 27.98 5.63 -8.64
C ASP A 30 27.50 6.32 -9.94
N HIS A 31 26.55 7.24 -9.80
CA HIS A 31 25.95 8.04 -10.88
C HIS A 31 24.94 7.27 -11.76
N GLU A 32 24.58 6.06 -11.36
CA GLU A 32 23.53 5.25 -11.98
C GLU A 32 22.27 5.22 -11.10
N VAL A 33 21.11 5.19 -11.76
CA VAL A 33 19.82 4.94 -11.09
C VAL A 33 19.63 3.45 -10.96
N LEU A 34 19.55 2.95 -9.73
CA LEU A 34 19.31 1.54 -9.48
C LEU A 34 17.81 1.22 -9.52
N PRO A 35 17.42 0.08 -10.12
CA PRO A 35 16.03 -0.36 -10.10
C PRO A 35 15.59 -0.71 -8.67
N GLU A 36 14.38 -0.29 -8.30
CA GLU A 36 13.75 -0.70 -7.04
C GLU A 36 12.91 -1.97 -7.25
N GLU A 37 13.30 -3.07 -6.60
CA GLU A 37 12.52 -4.32 -6.61
C GLU A 37 11.37 -4.32 -5.60
N ARG A 38 11.36 -3.35 -4.68
CA ARG A 38 10.36 -3.25 -3.62
C ARG A 38 9.07 -2.65 -4.16
N GLU A 39 7.97 -3.37 -3.99
CA GLU A 39 6.64 -2.81 -4.22
C GLU A 39 6.23 -1.85 -3.09
N ARG A 40 5.73 -0.67 -3.48
CA ARG A 40 5.20 0.34 -2.57
C ARG A 40 3.68 0.44 -2.73
N PRO A 41 2.90 -0.09 -1.77
CA PRO A 41 1.45 -0.05 -1.87
C PRO A 41 0.91 1.37 -1.68
N ILE A 42 -0.21 1.64 -2.34
CA ILE A 42 -0.87 2.94 -2.32
C ILE A 42 -1.43 3.21 -0.92
N VAL A 43 -1.13 4.39 -0.38
CA VAL A 43 -1.72 4.86 0.89
C VAL A 43 -2.99 5.64 0.58
N VAL A 44 -4.08 5.30 1.28
CA VAL A 44 -5.35 6.00 1.21
C VAL A 44 -5.52 6.86 2.46
N VAL A 45 -5.74 8.16 2.29
CA VAL A 45 -5.94 9.09 3.40
C VAL A 45 -7.41 9.41 3.57
N CYS A 46 -7.92 9.21 4.78
CA CYS A 46 -9.31 9.48 5.13
C CYS A 46 -9.58 11.00 5.22
N PRO A 47 -10.61 11.53 4.55
CA PRO A 47 -10.96 12.95 4.62
C PRO A 47 -11.55 13.38 5.96
N LYS A 48 -11.95 12.42 6.82
CA LYS A 48 -12.57 12.71 8.12
C LYS A 48 -11.59 12.70 9.29
N CYS A 49 -10.66 11.74 9.33
CA CYS A 49 -9.72 11.62 10.45
C CYS A 49 -8.26 11.90 10.06
N GLY A 50 -7.97 12.14 8.78
CA GLY A 50 -6.62 12.44 8.28
C GLY A 50 -5.63 11.27 8.32
N ARG A 51 -6.03 10.10 8.82
CA ARG A 51 -5.14 8.93 8.91
C ARG A 51 -5.01 8.22 7.57
N GLY A 52 -3.78 7.84 7.24
CA GLY A 52 -3.46 6.98 6.10
C GLY A 52 -3.63 5.50 6.44
N PHE A 53 -4.15 4.72 5.50
CA PHE A 53 -4.27 3.25 5.60
C PHE A 53 -4.08 2.60 4.23
N PHE A 54 -3.87 1.29 4.23
CA PHE A 54 -3.79 0.48 3.00
C PHE A 54 -5.11 -0.25 2.76
N LEU A 55 -5.52 -0.40 1.49
CA LEU A 55 -6.72 -1.17 1.11
C LEU A 55 -6.51 -2.68 1.24
N GLU A 56 -5.27 -3.13 1.10
CA GLU A 56 -4.83 -4.50 1.35
C GLU A 56 -3.60 -4.49 2.26
N SER A 57 -3.31 -5.60 2.93
CA SER A 57 -2.09 -5.69 3.73
C SER A 57 -0.86 -5.47 2.84
N PRO A 58 0.06 -4.54 3.19
CA PRO A 58 1.26 -4.28 2.40
C PRO A 58 2.22 -5.48 2.39
N TYR A 59 2.04 -6.43 3.31
CA TYR A 59 2.84 -7.65 3.43
C TYR A 59 2.22 -8.87 2.76
N LYS A 60 1.05 -8.72 2.10
CA LYS A 60 0.31 -9.85 1.54
C LYS A 60 1.18 -10.74 0.64
N LYS A 61 1.92 -10.13 -0.30
CA LYS A 61 2.84 -10.85 -1.19
C LYS A 61 3.98 -11.56 -0.45
N LEU A 62 4.52 -10.93 0.59
CA LEU A 62 5.55 -11.55 1.42
C LEU A 62 5.00 -12.77 2.15
N VAL A 63 3.81 -12.65 2.75
CA VAL A 63 3.14 -13.76 3.45
C VAL A 63 2.79 -14.90 2.49
N GLU A 64 2.36 -14.60 1.27
CA GLU A 64 2.10 -15.59 0.23
C GLU A 64 3.38 -16.36 -0.15
N LYS A 65 4.51 -15.65 -0.35
CA LYS A 65 5.81 -16.28 -0.64
C LYS A 65 6.29 -17.22 0.47
N ILE A 66 6.20 -16.79 1.72
CA ILE A 66 6.62 -17.60 2.88
C ILE A 66 5.78 -18.89 2.93
N LYS A 67 4.46 -18.79 2.73
CA LYS A 67 3.58 -19.96 2.74
C LYS A 67 3.88 -20.98 1.63
N THR A 68 4.31 -20.52 0.46
CA THR A 68 4.72 -21.42 -0.63
C THR A 68 6.05 -22.12 -0.33
N GLU A 69 7.02 -21.42 0.25
CA GLU A 69 8.34 -21.99 0.59
C GLU A 69 8.27 -23.03 1.72
N ASP A 70 7.33 -22.87 2.66
CA ASP A 70 7.08 -23.85 3.73
C ASP A 70 6.35 -25.11 3.23
N TYR A 71 5.70 -25.07 2.07
CA TYR A 71 5.00 -26.21 1.46
C TYR A 71 5.90 -27.07 0.55
N GLU A 72 7.04 -26.53 0.12
CA GLU A 72 8.03 -27.20 -0.73
C GLU A 72 9.18 -27.88 0.07
N LYS A 73 9.10 -27.84 1.41
CA LYS A 73 10.00 -28.54 2.34
C LYS A 73 9.31 -29.73 3.00
#